data_AF-A0A7W1L1Q0-F1
#
_entry.id   AF-A0A7W1L1Q0-F1
#
_cell.length_a   1.000
_cell.length_b   1.000
_cell.length_c   1.000
_cell.angle_alpha   90.00
_cell.angle_beta   90.00
_cell.angle_gamma   90.00
#
_symmetry.space_group_name_H-M   'P 1'
#
loop_
_entity.id
_entity.type
_entity.pdbx_description
1 polymer ?
#
loop_
_entity_poly.entity_id
_entity_poly.type
_entity_poly.pdbx_seq_one_letter_code
_entity_poly.pdbx_strand_id
1 'polypeptide(L)'
;MLFVGLAFFALTASQAAAQDSNEELNPVARKFDEFGQIGGCDLGARLDNLAIQLQNEPTAVGYIICYGPESEGYGTGSSGLNIMMDYLVNSRGMDAERIKTIYGGRFKEWKEVATELWIAPHDAAPPEPLRYDTKVEPFTGKYEEFEAWDNLSEYDGGTGPSFRSVNRASFADLLHQQAETRAYIVAYNTKGSVPGLWRRAAKDVASGLQNSYKIEAARIE
;
A
#
# COMPACT_ATOMS: atom_id res chain seq x y z
N MET A 1 13.00 89.53 30.91
CA MET A 1 12.39 88.29 31.47
C MET A 1 10.99 88.23 30.88
N LEU A 2 10.50 87.24 30.14
CA LEU A 2 10.79 85.81 30.04
C LEU A 2 10.38 85.37 28.60
N PHE A 3 11.09 84.42 28.00
CA PHE A 3 10.86 83.92 26.63
C PHE A 3 9.65 82.97 26.54
N VAL A 4 8.85 83.09 25.47
CA VAL A 4 7.79 82.14 25.06
C VAL A 4 8.38 81.22 23.99
N GLY A 5 8.47 79.92 24.29
CA GLY A 5 8.93 78.90 23.34
C GLY A 5 7.77 78.26 22.59
N LEU A 6 7.77 78.39 21.27
CA LEU A 6 6.84 77.69 20.36
C LEU A 6 7.54 76.42 19.84
N ALA A 7 6.99 75.25 20.13
CA ALA A 7 7.52 73.97 19.66
C ALA A 7 6.93 73.62 18.28
N PHE A 8 7.80 73.45 17.28
CA PHE A 8 7.44 72.89 15.98
C PHE A 8 7.56 71.36 16.04
N PHE A 9 6.45 70.64 15.83
CA PHE A 9 6.45 69.20 15.58
C PHE A 9 6.66 68.95 14.08
N ALA A 10 7.79 68.33 13.71
CA ALA A 10 8.02 67.82 12.37
C ALA A 10 7.43 66.40 12.27
N LEU A 11 6.44 66.24 11.39
CA LEU A 11 5.81 64.96 11.08
C LEU A 11 6.60 64.29 9.94
N THR A 12 7.44 63.31 10.25
CA THR A 12 8.08 62.46 9.23
C THR A 12 7.19 61.26 8.93
N ALA A 13 6.59 61.24 7.74
CA ALA A 13 5.88 60.07 7.23
C ALA A 13 6.90 58.96 6.89
N SER A 14 6.91 57.88 7.68
CA SER A 14 7.65 56.66 7.35
C SER A 14 6.84 55.84 6.35
N GLN A 15 7.31 55.76 5.11
CA GLN A 15 6.80 54.82 4.12
C GLN A 15 7.27 53.41 4.51
N ALA A 16 6.37 52.64 5.13
CA ALA A 16 6.58 51.21 5.30
C ALA A 16 6.34 50.53 3.95
N ALA A 17 7.42 50.20 3.24
CA ALA A 17 7.34 49.26 2.13
C ALA A 17 6.99 47.89 2.73
N ALA A 18 5.77 47.42 2.48
CA ALA A 18 5.40 46.03 2.72
C ALA A 18 6.25 45.16 1.79
N GLN A 19 7.20 44.45 2.38
CA GLN A 19 8.02 43.47 1.68
C GLN A 19 7.13 42.25 1.42
N ASP A 20 6.70 42.13 0.17
CA ASP A 20 5.97 41.00 -0.37
C ASP A 20 6.86 39.75 -0.29
N SER A 21 6.72 38.99 0.81
CA SER A 21 7.37 37.69 0.96
C SER A 21 6.59 36.68 0.11
N ASN A 22 6.86 36.70 -1.19
CA ASN A 22 6.47 35.64 -2.10
C ASN A 22 7.35 34.43 -1.76
N GLU A 23 6.94 33.70 -0.71
CA GLU A 23 7.50 32.40 -0.36
C GLU A 23 7.12 31.47 -1.52
N GLU A 24 8.09 31.22 -2.40
CA GLU A 24 7.94 30.32 -3.55
C GLU A 24 7.59 28.95 -2.98
N LEU A 25 6.30 28.60 -2.99
CA LEU A 25 5.79 27.32 -2.50
C LEU A 25 6.47 26.23 -3.31
N ASN A 26 7.48 25.58 -2.73
CA ASN A 26 8.12 24.43 -3.34
C ASN A 26 7.03 23.44 -3.75
N PRO A 27 7.04 22.95 -5.00
CA PRO A 27 6.06 21.97 -5.44
C PRO A 27 6.09 20.76 -4.48
N VAL A 28 4.95 20.48 -3.83
CA VAL A 28 4.81 19.36 -2.88
C VAL A 28 3.96 18.26 -3.49
N ALA A 29 4.35 17.01 -3.25
CA ALA A 29 3.52 15.85 -3.58
C ALA A 29 2.15 15.94 -2.87
N ARG A 30 1.07 15.66 -3.60
CA ARG A 30 -0.30 15.63 -3.06
C ARG A 30 -0.88 14.22 -3.12
N LYS A 31 -1.54 13.81 -2.04
CA LYS A 31 -2.31 12.56 -2.03
C LYS A 31 -3.49 12.71 -2.98
N PHE A 32 -3.64 11.77 -3.89
CA PHE A 32 -4.70 11.72 -4.89
C PHE A 32 -5.82 10.77 -4.48
N ASP A 33 -5.46 9.60 -3.94
CA ASP A 33 -6.43 8.60 -3.47
C ASP A 33 -5.82 7.71 -2.37
N GLU A 34 -6.66 7.03 -1.61
CA GLU A 34 -6.28 6.03 -0.61
C GLU A 34 -7.36 4.96 -0.48
N PHE A 35 -6.93 3.70 -0.41
CA PHE A 35 -7.84 2.57 -0.26
C PHE A 35 -7.18 1.37 0.42
N GLY A 36 -8.00 0.52 1.04
CA GLY A 36 -7.57 -0.75 1.62
C GLY A 36 -7.59 -1.89 0.61
N GLN A 37 -7.95 -3.10 1.05
CA GLN A 37 -8.18 -4.22 0.13
C GLN A 37 -9.50 -4.01 -0.64
N ILE A 38 -9.41 -3.89 -1.96
CA ILE A 38 -10.55 -3.70 -2.88
C ILE A 38 -10.56 -4.76 -3.99
N GLY A 39 -11.72 -4.92 -4.65
CA GLY A 39 -11.87 -5.84 -5.78
C GLY A 39 -11.09 -5.38 -7.02
N GLY A 40 -10.79 -6.30 -7.93
CA GLY A 40 -9.94 -6.00 -9.09
C GLY A 40 -10.51 -4.98 -10.06
N CYS A 41 -11.84 -4.96 -10.26
CA CYS A 41 -12.52 -3.95 -11.06
C CYS A 41 -12.36 -2.55 -10.44
N ASP A 42 -12.55 -2.43 -9.13
CA ASP A 42 -12.39 -1.16 -8.41
C ASP A 42 -10.93 -0.70 -8.45
N LEU A 43 -9.98 -1.62 -8.26
CA LEU A 43 -8.55 -1.32 -8.36
C LEU A 43 -8.20 -0.78 -9.75
N GLY A 44 -8.66 -1.45 -10.81
CA GLY A 44 -8.48 -0.98 -12.19
C GLY A 44 -9.04 0.43 -12.38
N ALA A 45 -10.26 0.69 -11.95
CA ALA A 45 -10.90 2.00 -12.06
C ALA A 45 -10.13 3.12 -11.31
N ARG A 46 -9.59 2.81 -10.13
CA ARG A 46 -8.77 3.75 -9.33
C ARG A 46 -7.47 4.10 -10.05
N LEU A 47 -6.81 3.09 -10.62
CA LEU A 47 -5.58 3.26 -11.40
C LEU A 47 -5.84 4.00 -12.72
N ASP A 48 -7.00 3.77 -13.34
CA ASP A 48 -7.43 4.53 -14.53
C ASP A 48 -7.58 6.02 -14.23
N ASN A 49 -8.19 6.35 -13.08
CA ASN A 49 -8.31 7.75 -12.64
C ASN A 49 -6.94 8.40 -12.41
N LEU A 50 -5.98 7.67 -11.85
CA LEU A 50 -4.60 8.15 -11.70
C LEU A 50 -3.95 8.39 -13.07
N ALA A 51 -4.09 7.44 -14.01
CA ALA A 51 -3.53 7.57 -15.35
C ALA A 51 -4.11 8.78 -16.09
N ILE A 52 -5.43 8.99 -16.02
CA ILE A 52 -6.10 10.17 -16.59
C ILE A 52 -5.54 11.47 -15.99
N GLN A 53 -5.36 11.52 -14.66
CA GLN A 53 -4.82 12.71 -14.02
C GLN A 53 -3.39 13.01 -14.47
N LEU A 54 -2.53 11.98 -14.59
CA LEU A 54 -1.16 12.13 -15.08
C LEU A 54 -1.11 12.50 -16.58
N GLN A 55 -2.10 12.14 -17.38
CA GLN A 55 -2.21 12.61 -18.77
C GLN A 55 -2.54 14.11 -18.83
N ASN A 56 -3.38 14.59 -17.92
CA ASN A 56 -3.72 16.02 -17.80
C ASN A 56 -2.58 16.86 -17.21
N GLU A 57 -1.69 16.24 -16.42
CA GLU A 57 -0.51 16.87 -15.81
C GLU A 57 0.78 16.24 -16.38
N PRO A 58 1.22 16.61 -17.61
CA PRO A 58 2.28 15.88 -18.33
C PRO A 58 3.65 15.94 -17.66
N THR A 59 3.90 16.94 -16.80
CA THR A 59 5.14 17.09 -16.02
C THR A 59 5.07 16.43 -14.66
N ALA A 60 3.93 15.85 -14.28
CA ALA A 60 3.77 15.18 -13.00
C ALA A 60 4.24 13.71 -13.05
N VAL A 61 4.62 13.20 -11.89
CA VAL A 61 4.97 11.80 -11.61
C VAL A 61 3.94 11.23 -10.65
N GLY A 62 3.47 10.02 -10.94
CA GLY A 62 2.61 9.26 -10.05
C GLY A 62 3.45 8.45 -9.08
N TYR A 63 3.12 8.50 -7.80
CA TYR A 63 3.69 7.65 -6.77
C TYR A 63 2.63 6.70 -6.22
N ILE A 64 2.99 5.43 -6.07
CA ILE A 64 2.15 4.40 -5.48
C ILE A 64 2.86 3.91 -4.23
N ILE A 65 2.27 4.18 -3.07
CA ILE A 65 2.73 3.64 -1.80
C ILE A 65 1.83 2.47 -1.45
N CYS A 66 2.42 1.30 -1.16
CA CYS A 66 1.65 0.16 -0.68
C CYS A 66 2.18 -0.30 0.67
N TYR A 67 1.27 -0.44 1.62
CA TYR A 67 1.51 -0.98 2.95
C TYR A 67 0.91 -2.37 3.01
N GLY A 68 1.65 -3.30 3.59
CA GLY A 68 1.22 -4.68 3.71
C GLY A 68 2.32 -5.60 4.22
N PRO A 69 2.01 -6.90 4.34
CA PRO A 69 2.96 -7.90 4.82
C PRO A 69 4.28 -7.86 4.05
N GLU A 70 5.37 -8.02 4.78
CA GLU A 70 6.71 -8.13 4.22
C GLU A 70 6.99 -9.59 3.87
N SER A 71 6.89 -9.92 2.58
CA SER A 71 7.24 -11.24 2.06
C SER A 71 7.35 -11.21 0.53
N GLU A 72 7.61 -12.37 -0.06
CA GLU A 72 7.45 -12.62 -1.48
C GLU A 72 6.04 -13.17 -1.77
N GLY A 73 5.56 -13.05 -3.01
CA GLY A 73 4.29 -13.64 -3.44
C GLY A 73 3.05 -12.74 -3.25
N TYR A 74 1.91 -13.25 -3.69
CA TYR A 74 0.64 -12.50 -3.75
C TYR A 74 0.16 -12.03 -2.36
N GLY A 75 -0.60 -10.93 -2.32
CA GLY A 75 -1.13 -10.36 -1.07
C GLY A 75 -0.10 -9.60 -0.23
N THR A 76 1.17 -9.52 -0.66
CA THR A 76 2.20 -8.69 -0.04
C THR A 76 2.16 -7.27 -0.58
N GLY A 77 2.70 -6.31 0.18
CA GLY A 77 2.80 -4.92 -0.29
C GLY A 77 3.62 -4.80 -1.59
N SER A 78 4.76 -5.52 -1.65
CA SER A 78 5.62 -5.56 -2.83
C SER A 78 4.93 -6.17 -4.06
N SER A 79 4.19 -7.28 -3.90
CA SER A 79 3.42 -7.85 -5.02
C SER A 79 2.31 -6.91 -5.47
N GLY A 80 1.68 -6.19 -4.54
CA GLY A 80 0.70 -5.15 -4.83
C GLY A 80 1.26 -4.07 -5.74
N LEU A 81 2.43 -3.53 -5.39
CA LEU A 81 3.14 -2.53 -6.19
C LEU A 81 3.44 -3.04 -7.61
N ASN A 82 3.91 -4.28 -7.74
CA ASN A 82 4.20 -4.88 -9.04
C ASN A 82 2.95 -5.00 -9.91
N ILE A 83 1.83 -5.43 -9.34
CA ILE A 83 0.55 -5.56 -10.04
C ILE A 83 0.04 -4.19 -10.52
N MET A 84 0.10 -3.17 -9.67
CA MET A 84 -0.37 -1.82 -10.01
C MET A 84 0.53 -1.15 -11.05
N MET A 85 1.85 -1.33 -10.93
CA MET A 85 2.84 -0.86 -11.91
C MET A 85 2.63 -1.52 -13.27
N ASP A 86 2.50 -2.85 -13.31
CA ASP A 86 2.25 -3.62 -14.53
C ASP A 86 0.95 -3.17 -15.22
N TYR A 87 -0.11 -2.95 -14.45
CA TYR A 87 -1.37 -2.45 -14.99
C TYR A 87 -1.21 -1.07 -15.65
N LEU A 88 -0.60 -0.10 -14.96
CA LEU A 88 -0.44 1.25 -15.49
C LEU A 88 0.49 1.28 -16.71
N VAL A 89 1.60 0.56 -16.68
CA VAL A 89 2.59 0.57 -17.77
C VAL A 89 2.15 -0.31 -18.93
N ASN A 90 1.88 -1.58 -18.68
CA ASN A 90 1.66 -2.57 -19.74
C ASN A 90 0.21 -2.62 -20.21
N SER A 91 -0.77 -2.37 -19.33
CA SER A 91 -2.18 -2.36 -19.74
C SER A 91 -2.67 -0.97 -20.15
N ARG A 92 -2.21 0.11 -19.51
CA ARG A 92 -2.64 1.49 -19.82
C ARG A 92 -1.64 2.29 -20.65
N GLY A 93 -0.44 1.76 -20.92
CA GLY A 93 0.55 2.40 -21.78
C GLY A 93 1.20 3.63 -21.17
N MET A 94 1.20 3.75 -19.84
CA MET A 94 1.91 4.84 -19.16
C MET A 94 3.42 4.64 -19.29
N ASP A 95 4.14 5.75 -19.41
CA ASP A 95 5.60 5.74 -19.33
C ASP A 95 6.03 5.28 -17.92
N ALA A 96 6.86 4.24 -17.86
CA ALA A 96 7.37 3.68 -16.61
C ALA A 96 8.21 4.69 -15.82
N GLU A 97 8.84 5.68 -16.48
CA GLU A 97 9.58 6.73 -15.78
C GLU A 97 8.66 7.66 -14.98
N ARG A 98 7.38 7.75 -15.39
CA ARG A 98 6.36 8.59 -14.75
C ARG A 98 5.62 7.91 -13.60
N ILE A 99 5.87 6.63 -13.33
CA ILE A 99 5.27 5.89 -12.21
C ILE A 99 6.38 5.40 -11.28
N LYS A 100 6.29 5.75 -10.01
CA LYS A 100 7.23 5.33 -8.96
C LYS A 100 6.49 4.54 -7.89
N THR A 101 7.11 3.46 -7.42
CA THR A 101 6.55 2.61 -6.36
C THR A 101 7.37 2.75 -5.08
N ILE A 102 6.69 2.77 -3.94
CA ILE A 102 7.30 2.84 -2.62
C ILE A 102 6.65 1.76 -1.75
N TYR A 103 7.44 0.83 -1.23
CA TYR A 103 6.94 -0.06 -0.18
C TYR A 103 6.91 0.72 1.14
N GLY A 104 5.71 0.90 1.68
CA GLY A 104 5.47 1.67 2.90
C GLY A 104 5.76 0.89 4.19
N GLY A 105 6.07 -0.41 4.08
CA GLY A 105 6.20 -1.31 5.23
C GLY A 105 4.86 -1.97 5.60
N ARG A 106 4.81 -2.56 6.80
CA ARG A 106 3.60 -3.20 7.34
C ARG A 106 2.55 -2.15 7.67
N PHE A 107 1.29 -2.46 7.39
CA PHE A 107 0.18 -1.62 7.80
C PHE A 107 -0.13 -1.82 9.29
N LYS A 108 -0.85 -0.87 9.91
CA LYS A 108 -1.20 -0.90 11.33
C LYS A 108 -1.94 -2.18 11.76
N GLU A 109 -2.77 -2.75 10.89
CA GLU A 109 -3.45 -4.04 11.09
C GLU A 109 -2.82 -5.11 10.18
N TRP A 110 -2.40 -6.27 10.73
CA TRP A 110 -1.63 -7.26 9.95
C TRP A 110 -2.38 -7.92 8.81
N LYS A 111 -3.69 -8.10 8.94
CA LYS A 111 -4.53 -8.73 7.91
C LYS A 111 -5.14 -7.71 6.96
N GLU A 112 -4.63 -6.48 6.98
CA GLU A 112 -5.05 -5.43 6.10
C GLU A 112 -3.86 -4.90 5.32
N VAL A 113 -4.20 -4.24 4.22
CA VAL A 113 -3.27 -3.50 3.38
C VAL A 113 -3.86 -2.13 3.15
N ALA A 114 -2.99 -1.18 2.85
CA ALA A 114 -3.39 0.14 2.40
C ALA A 114 -2.55 0.51 1.19
N THR A 115 -3.17 1.22 0.25
CA THR A 115 -2.49 1.81 -0.88
C THR A 115 -2.82 3.29 -0.90
N GLU A 116 -1.79 4.10 -1.10
CA GLU A 116 -1.93 5.53 -1.33
C GLU A 116 -1.44 5.84 -2.75
N LEU A 117 -2.25 6.59 -3.49
CA LEU A 117 -1.88 7.15 -4.78
C LEU A 117 -1.55 8.62 -4.59
N TRP A 118 -0.42 9.04 -5.13
CA TRP A 118 0.11 10.38 -4.98
C TRP A 118 0.50 10.93 -6.35
N ILE A 119 0.40 12.24 -6.49
CA ILE A 119 0.83 12.98 -7.68
C ILE A 119 1.79 14.06 -7.21
N ALA A 120 2.96 14.12 -7.83
CA ALA A 120 3.97 15.10 -7.51
C ALA A 120 4.54 15.71 -8.79
N PRO A 121 4.88 17.01 -8.81
CA PRO A 121 5.73 17.57 -9.85
C PRO A 121 7.05 16.81 -9.94
N HIS A 122 7.66 16.74 -11.13
CA HIS A 122 8.87 15.94 -11.37
C HIS A 122 10.05 16.30 -10.45
N ASP A 123 10.15 17.55 -10.02
CA ASP A 123 11.19 18.09 -9.14
C ASP A 123 10.82 18.10 -7.64
N ALA A 124 9.60 17.70 -7.30
CA ALA A 124 9.14 17.62 -5.92
C ALA A 124 9.77 16.44 -5.18
N ALA A 125 9.95 16.59 -3.86
CA ALA A 125 10.32 15.48 -3.00
C ALA A 125 9.26 14.36 -3.08
N PRO A 126 9.67 13.08 -3.04
CA PRO A 126 8.74 11.96 -3.02
C PRO A 126 7.90 11.98 -1.73
N PRO A 127 6.67 11.47 -1.76
CA PRO A 127 5.87 11.34 -0.54
C PRO A 127 6.55 10.41 0.47
N GLU A 128 6.56 10.80 1.73
CA GLU A 128 7.11 9.98 2.81
C GLU A 128 6.06 8.98 3.30
N PRO A 129 6.34 7.66 3.25
CA PRO A 129 5.42 6.66 3.76
C PRO A 129 5.31 6.73 5.28
N LEU A 130 4.10 6.51 5.79
CA LEU A 130 3.87 6.37 7.22
C LEU A 130 4.51 5.09 7.76
N ARG A 131 5.19 5.16 8.90
CA ARG A 131 5.74 3.98 9.58
C ARG A 131 4.90 3.60 10.77
N TYR A 132 4.41 2.37 10.79
CA TYR A 132 3.64 1.82 11.90
C TYR A 132 4.51 0.92 12.78
N ASP A 133 4.41 1.05 14.11
CA ASP A 133 4.99 0.07 15.03
C ASP A 133 4.12 -1.19 15.00
N THR A 134 4.63 -2.22 14.34
CA THR A 134 3.90 -3.46 14.03
C THR A 134 4.51 -4.67 14.72
N LYS A 135 5.19 -4.46 15.86
CA LYS A 135 5.79 -5.53 16.66
C LYS A 135 4.81 -6.66 16.91
N VAL A 136 5.18 -7.85 16.45
CA VAL A 136 4.36 -9.04 16.61
C VAL A 136 4.54 -9.59 18.01
N GLU A 137 3.55 -9.35 18.88
CA GLU A 137 3.46 -10.08 20.14
C GLU A 137 3.38 -11.59 19.85
N PRO A 138 4.10 -12.44 20.61
CA PRO A 138 3.95 -13.88 20.51
C PRO A 138 2.48 -14.28 20.51
N PHE A 139 2.02 -14.91 19.43
CA PHE A 139 0.63 -15.29 19.26
C PHE A 139 0.52 -16.81 19.25
N THR A 140 -0.45 -17.34 20.00
CA THR A 140 -0.86 -18.73 19.91
C THR A 140 -2.37 -18.78 19.76
N GLY A 141 -2.85 -19.38 18.69
CA GLY A 141 -4.28 -19.50 18.46
C GLY A 141 -4.61 -19.68 16.98
N LYS A 142 -5.91 -19.60 16.69
CA LYS A 142 -6.42 -19.69 15.32
C LYS A 142 -6.12 -18.39 14.58
N TYR A 143 -5.28 -18.46 13.56
CA TYR A 143 -4.98 -17.30 12.72
C TYR A 143 -6.15 -17.00 11.77
N GLU A 144 -6.62 -17.99 11.01
CA GLU A 144 -7.70 -17.83 10.03
C GLU A 144 -8.53 -19.11 9.96
N GLU A 145 -9.80 -18.97 9.54
CA GLU A 145 -10.68 -20.05 9.13
C GLU A 145 -11.34 -19.63 7.82
N PHE A 146 -11.29 -20.48 6.80
CA PHE A 146 -11.85 -20.20 5.48
C PHE A 146 -12.32 -21.48 4.79
N GLU A 147 -13.21 -21.34 3.82
CA GLU A 147 -13.64 -22.43 2.97
C GLU A 147 -12.62 -22.68 1.85
N ALA A 148 -12.14 -23.91 1.75
CA ALA A 148 -11.22 -24.31 0.70
C ALA A 148 -11.96 -25.11 -0.38
N TRP A 149 -11.64 -24.80 -1.63
CA TRP A 149 -12.17 -25.46 -2.82
C TRP A 149 -11.04 -26.20 -3.53
N ASP A 150 -11.31 -27.32 -4.19
CA ASP A 150 -10.37 -27.79 -5.21
C ASP A 150 -10.57 -26.95 -6.47
N ASN A 151 -9.48 -26.44 -7.05
CA ASN A 151 -9.46 -25.60 -8.26
C ASN A 151 -9.90 -26.37 -9.53
N LEU A 152 -10.95 -27.19 -9.44
CA LEU A 152 -11.56 -27.89 -10.57
C LEU A 152 -12.48 -26.96 -11.38
N SER A 153 -12.86 -25.81 -10.82
CA SER A 153 -13.47 -24.70 -11.54
C SER A 153 -12.44 -23.61 -11.78
N GLU A 154 -12.37 -23.11 -13.01
CA GLU A 154 -11.63 -21.91 -13.36
C GLU A 154 -12.23 -20.74 -12.59
N TYR A 155 -11.49 -20.20 -11.62
CA TYR A 155 -11.90 -19.02 -10.88
C TYR A 155 -11.87 -17.83 -11.84
N ASP A 156 -13.04 -17.30 -12.20
CA ASP A 156 -13.15 -16.01 -12.86
C ASP A 156 -12.61 -14.96 -11.88
N GLY A 157 -11.35 -14.55 -12.10
CA GLY A 157 -10.60 -13.62 -11.26
C GLY A 157 -11.21 -12.23 -11.15
N GLY A 158 -12.35 -11.99 -11.79
CA GLY A 158 -12.88 -10.69 -12.10
C GLY A 158 -12.07 -10.05 -13.24
N THR A 159 -12.69 -9.09 -13.92
CA THR A 159 -12.02 -8.29 -14.95
C THR A 159 -11.20 -7.19 -14.28
N GLY A 160 -9.92 -7.42 -13.97
CA GLY A 160 -9.03 -6.39 -13.46
C GLY A 160 -7.82 -6.93 -12.68
N PRO A 161 -6.84 -6.06 -12.35
CA PRO A 161 -5.70 -6.46 -11.53
C PRO A 161 -6.18 -6.90 -10.13
N SER A 162 -5.78 -8.08 -9.67
CA SER A 162 -6.21 -8.60 -8.37
C SER A 162 -5.07 -8.61 -7.35
N PHE A 163 -5.26 -7.90 -6.24
CA PHE A 163 -4.33 -7.91 -5.11
C PHE A 163 -4.26 -9.28 -4.39
N ARG A 164 -5.28 -10.14 -4.62
CA ARG A 164 -5.55 -11.40 -3.89
C ARG A 164 -5.67 -11.18 -2.37
N SER A 165 -6.00 -12.25 -1.64
CA SER A 165 -6.12 -12.19 -0.18
C SER A 165 -4.76 -11.99 0.49
N VAL A 166 -4.71 -11.06 1.45
CA VAL A 166 -3.51 -10.71 2.23
C VAL A 166 -3.31 -11.65 3.42
N ASN A 167 -4.28 -12.53 3.71
CA ASN A 167 -4.27 -13.36 4.92
C ASN A 167 -3.11 -14.37 4.92
N ARG A 168 -2.83 -15.02 3.79
CA ARG A 168 -1.68 -15.95 3.70
C ARG A 168 -0.34 -15.23 3.78
N ALA A 169 -0.24 -14.06 3.13
CA ALA A 169 0.97 -13.23 3.17
C ALA A 169 1.27 -12.71 4.59
N SER A 170 0.23 -12.23 5.28
CA SER A 170 0.34 -11.76 6.66
C SER A 170 0.66 -12.90 7.63
N PHE A 171 0.09 -14.09 7.42
CA PHE A 171 0.47 -15.26 8.21
C PHE A 171 1.93 -15.65 7.99
N ALA A 172 2.40 -15.65 6.75
CA ALA A 172 3.80 -15.95 6.45
C ALA A 172 4.76 -14.91 7.04
N ASP A 173 4.41 -13.62 6.95
CA ASP A 173 5.18 -12.54 7.57
C ASP A 173 5.26 -12.71 9.09
N LEU A 174 4.15 -13.08 9.75
CA LEU A 174 4.16 -13.44 11.18
C LEU A 174 5.13 -14.58 11.48
N LEU A 175 5.14 -15.64 10.66
CA LEU A 175 6.06 -16.77 10.83
C LEU A 175 7.53 -16.36 10.62
N HIS A 176 7.82 -15.43 9.70
CA HIS A 176 9.17 -14.89 9.54
C HIS A 176 9.64 -14.11 10.77
N GLN A 177 8.76 -13.32 11.37
CA GLN A 177 9.07 -12.54 12.57
C GLN A 177 9.20 -13.40 13.83
N GLN A 178 8.51 -14.55 13.87
CA GLN A 178 8.53 -15.48 15.00
C GLN A 178 9.15 -16.81 14.59
N ALA A 179 10.48 -16.88 14.53
CA ALA A 179 11.21 -18.06 14.03
C ALA A 179 10.85 -19.38 14.74
N GLU A 180 10.51 -19.33 16.02
CA GLU A 180 10.15 -20.50 16.83
C GLU A 180 8.67 -20.91 16.69
N THR A 181 7.84 -20.09 16.05
CA THR A 181 6.41 -20.39 15.86
C THR A 181 6.22 -21.45 14.77
N ARG A 182 5.31 -22.40 15.01
CA ARG A 182 4.90 -23.42 14.04
C ARG A 182 3.49 -23.15 13.54
N ALA A 183 3.28 -23.39 12.25
CA ALA A 183 1.99 -23.32 11.60
C ALA A 183 1.29 -24.68 11.66
N TYR A 184 0.03 -24.70 12.08
CA TYR A 184 -0.82 -25.89 12.05
C TYR A 184 -1.95 -25.70 11.03
N ILE A 185 -2.08 -26.62 10.08
CA ILE A 185 -3.14 -26.60 9.07
C ILE A 185 -4.18 -27.65 9.43
N VAL A 186 -5.28 -27.21 10.03
CA VAL A 186 -6.41 -28.07 10.37
C VAL A 186 -7.46 -27.98 9.27
N ALA A 187 -7.68 -29.09 8.56
CA ALA A 187 -8.68 -29.17 7.50
C ALA A 187 -9.69 -30.28 7.80
N TYR A 188 -10.97 -29.97 7.64
CA TYR A 188 -12.08 -30.92 7.80
C TYR A 188 -12.96 -30.88 6.55
N ASN A 189 -13.61 -32.00 6.25
CA ASN A 189 -14.62 -32.05 5.20
C ASN A 189 -15.94 -31.50 5.71
N THR A 190 -16.64 -30.77 4.85
CA THR A 190 -18.05 -30.44 5.06
C THR A 190 -18.94 -31.56 4.49
N LYS A 191 -20.22 -31.56 4.87
CA LYS A 191 -21.17 -32.55 4.35
C LYS A 191 -21.29 -32.37 2.83
N GLY A 192 -21.01 -33.42 2.07
CA GLY A 192 -21.05 -33.40 0.61
C GLY A 192 -19.70 -33.14 -0.07
N SER A 193 -18.61 -32.90 0.69
CA SER A 193 -17.27 -32.80 0.11
C SER A 193 -16.82 -34.10 -0.55
N VAL A 194 -16.08 -33.98 -1.65
CA VAL A 194 -15.41 -35.12 -2.30
C VAL A 194 -14.42 -35.78 -1.32
N PRO A 195 -14.35 -37.12 -1.26
CA PRO A 195 -13.35 -37.82 -0.45
C PRO A 195 -11.92 -37.31 -0.72
N GLY A 196 -11.20 -37.02 0.36
CA GLY A 196 -9.82 -36.53 0.31
C GLY A 196 -9.65 -35.04 -0.07
N LEU A 197 -10.73 -34.27 -0.25
CA LEU A 197 -10.67 -32.82 -0.50
C LEU A 197 -9.88 -32.10 0.60
N TRP A 198 -10.20 -32.31 1.88
CA TRP A 198 -9.50 -31.72 3.02
C TRP A 198 -7.97 -31.91 2.94
N ARG A 199 -7.50 -33.09 2.51
CA ARG A 199 -6.07 -33.40 2.41
C ARG A 199 -5.42 -32.64 1.25
N ARG A 200 -6.10 -32.50 0.11
CA ARG A 200 -5.61 -31.72 -1.04
C ARG A 200 -5.57 -30.24 -0.69
N ALA A 201 -6.61 -29.71 -0.06
CA ALA A 201 -6.67 -28.33 0.42
C ALA A 201 -5.54 -28.03 1.43
N ALA A 202 -5.34 -28.90 2.43
CA ALA A 202 -4.24 -28.72 3.39
C ALA A 202 -2.86 -28.71 2.71
N LYS A 203 -2.64 -29.63 1.76
CA LYS A 203 -1.41 -29.67 0.96
C LYS A 203 -1.22 -28.42 0.09
N ASP A 204 -2.29 -27.88 -0.50
CA ASP A 204 -2.23 -26.65 -1.29
C ASP A 204 -1.80 -25.47 -0.41
N VAL A 205 -2.41 -25.31 0.77
CA VAL A 205 -2.04 -24.27 1.73
C VAL A 205 -0.59 -24.41 2.16
N ALA A 206 -0.16 -25.62 2.55
CA ALA A 206 1.22 -25.89 2.97
C ALA A 206 2.21 -25.58 1.84
N SER A 207 1.92 -26.02 0.62
CA SER A 207 2.77 -25.77 -0.55
C SER A 207 2.82 -24.30 -0.91
N GLY A 208 1.71 -23.56 -0.72
CA GLY A 208 1.67 -22.12 -0.90
C GLY A 208 2.57 -21.38 0.09
N LEU A 209 2.53 -21.76 1.38
CA LEU A 209 3.43 -21.21 2.41
C LEU A 209 4.91 -21.45 2.06
N GLN A 210 5.25 -22.65 1.58
CA GLN A 210 6.63 -22.99 1.20
C GLN A 210 7.08 -22.27 -0.07
N ASN A 211 6.31 -22.40 -1.15
CA ASN A 211 6.76 -21.99 -2.48
C ASN A 211 6.68 -20.48 -2.67
N SER A 212 5.56 -19.87 -2.24
CA SER A 212 5.30 -18.45 -2.45
C SER A 212 5.95 -17.57 -1.39
N TYR A 213 6.01 -18.05 -0.14
CA TYR A 213 6.44 -17.23 1.00
C TYR A 213 7.69 -17.77 1.71
N LYS A 214 8.33 -18.82 1.19
CA LYS A 214 9.60 -19.38 1.69
C LYS A 214 9.57 -19.86 3.13
N ILE A 215 8.41 -20.28 3.62
CA ILE A 215 8.30 -20.91 4.95
C ILE A 215 8.89 -22.32 4.89
N GLU A 216 9.79 -22.63 5.83
CA GLU A 216 10.40 -23.95 5.92
C GLU A 216 9.37 -25.05 6.18
N ALA A 217 9.48 -26.17 5.46
CA ALA A 217 8.56 -27.29 5.60
C ALA A 217 8.49 -27.86 7.03
N ALA A 218 9.60 -27.81 7.78
CA ALA A 218 9.66 -28.27 9.17
C ALA A 218 8.85 -27.40 10.15
N ARG A 219 8.39 -26.22 9.71
CA ARG A 219 7.58 -25.29 10.50
C ARG A 219 6.08 -25.37 10.20
N ILE A 220 5.67 -26.31 9.35
CA ILE A 220 4.28 -26.50 8.92
C ILE A 220 3.85 -27.92 9.28
N GLU A 221 2.78 -28.04 10.07
CA GLU A 221 2.19 -29.30 10.56
C GLU A 221 0.76 -29.51 10.09
#